data_AF-A0A0P6WVJ3-F1
#
_entry.id   AF-A0A0P6WVJ3-F1
#
_cell.length_a   1.000
_cell.length_b   1.000
_cell.length_c   1.000
_cell.angle_alpha   90.00
_cell.angle_beta   90.00
_cell.angle_gamma   90.00
#
_symmetry.space_group_name_H-M   'P 1'
#
loop_
_entity.id
_entity.type
_entity.pdbx_description
1 polymer ?
#
loop_
_entity_poly.entity_id
_entity_poly.type
_entity_poly.pdbx_seq_one_letter_code
_entity_poly.pdbx_strand_id
1 'polypeptide(L)'
;MKRKWRLLLFSSATALLLQSPAYAAAGIAGTVLSELSALVAPAIALGVIWLGILIMSGRATVLSFLTFLIGVAICLAGGFW
;
A
#
# COMPACT_ATOMS: atom_id res chain seq x y z
N MET A 1 -43.54 11.57 17.28
CA MET A 1 -43.31 10.24 16.67
C MET A 1 -42.44 10.24 15.41
N LYS A 2 -42.53 11.21 14.48
CA LYS A 2 -41.82 11.18 13.17
C LYS A 2 -40.28 11.12 13.23
N ARG A 3 -39.62 11.64 14.28
CA ARG A 3 -38.14 11.61 14.41
C ARG A 3 -37.56 10.22 14.71
N LYS A 4 -38.30 9.37 15.44
CA LYS A 4 -37.84 8.03 15.85
C LYS A 4 -37.70 7.09 14.64
N TRP A 5 -38.64 7.20 13.69
CA TRP A 5 -38.63 6.42 12.44
C TRP A 5 -37.47 6.77 11.51
N ARG A 6 -37.10 8.05 11.42
CA ARG A 6 -35.93 8.49 10.65
C ARG A 6 -34.61 7.94 11.22
N LEU A 7 -34.46 7.92 12.54
CA LEU A 7 -33.29 7.33 13.21
C LEU A 7 -33.18 5.82 12.99
N LEU A 8 -34.31 5.11 13.04
CA LEU A 8 -34.34 3.68 12.76
C LEU A 8 -33.99 3.37 11.30
N LEU A 9 -34.56 4.11 10.34
CA LEU A 9 -34.22 3.97 8.91
C LEU A 9 -32.75 4.28 8.60
N PHE A 10 -32.17 5.31 9.24
CA PHE A 10 -30.75 5.61 9.08
C PHE A 10 -29.86 4.50 9.64
N SER A 11 -30.17 3.97 10.84
CA SER A 11 -29.43 2.88 11.47
C SER A 11 -29.46 1.59 10.64
N SER A 12 -30.64 1.25 10.11
CA SER A 12 -30.81 0.09 9.21
C SER A 12 -30.10 0.26 7.87
N ALA A 13 -30.11 1.46 7.29
CA ALA A 13 -29.41 1.75 6.03
C ALA A 13 -27.88 1.64 6.19
N THR A 14 -27.32 2.13 7.30
CA THR A 14 -25.90 1.96 7.61
C THR A 14 -25.52 0.49 7.81
N ALA A 15 -26.36 -0.30 8.47
CA ALA A 15 -26.12 -1.73 8.65
C ALA A 15 -26.12 -2.50 7.32
N LEU A 16 -27.00 -2.12 6.38
CA LEU A 16 -27.05 -2.71 5.04
C LEU A 16 -25.85 -2.31 4.16
N LEU A 17 -25.34 -1.08 4.33
CA LEU A 17 -24.13 -0.61 3.63
C LEU A 17 -22.87 -1.31 4.16
N LEU A 18 -22.77 -1.57 5.46
CA LEU A 18 -21.69 -2.37 6.08
C LEU A 18 -21.65 -3.81 5.57
N GLN A 19 -22.80 -4.38 5.22
CA GLN A 19 -22.90 -5.72 4.62
C GLN A 19 -22.83 -5.72 3.09
N SER A 20 -22.69 -4.55 2.45
CA SER A 20 -22.61 -4.48 1.01
C SER A 20 -21.27 -5.04 0.50
N PRO A 21 -21.27 -5.76 -0.64
CA PRO A 21 -20.05 -6.33 -1.20
C PRO A 21 -19.00 -5.25 -1.55
N ALA A 22 -19.44 -4.01 -1.81
CA ALA A 22 -18.55 -2.87 -2.02
C ALA A 22 -17.75 -2.48 -0.76
N TYR A 23 -18.37 -2.58 0.43
CA TYR A 23 -17.69 -2.29 1.69
C TYR A 23 -16.72 -3.42 2.10
N ALA A 24 -17.11 -4.68 1.85
CA ALA A 24 -16.21 -5.82 2.00
C ALA A 24 -15.02 -5.75 1.02
N ALA A 25 -15.25 -5.33 -0.23
CA ALA A 25 -14.20 -5.11 -1.22
C ALA A 25 -13.25 -3.96 -0.83
N ALA A 26 -13.76 -2.89 -0.22
CA ALA A 26 -12.93 -1.81 0.32
C ALA A 26 -12.06 -2.29 1.50
N GLY A 27 -12.59 -3.16 2.35
CA GLY A 27 -11.81 -3.84 3.40
C GLY A 27 -10.70 -4.71 2.83
N ILE A 28 -11.00 -5.52 1.81
CA ILE A 28 -10.02 -6.40 1.14
C ILE A 28 -8.97 -5.59 0.39
N ALA A 29 -9.35 -4.53 -0.31
CA ALA A 29 -8.42 -3.63 -0.98
C ALA A 29 -7.46 -2.98 0.03
N GLY A 30 -7.96 -2.57 1.20
CA GLY A 30 -7.15 -2.04 2.29
C GLY A 30 -6.19 -3.07 2.89
N THR A 31 -6.61 -4.32 3.07
CA THR A 31 -5.73 -5.37 3.58
C THR A 31 -4.65 -5.76 2.57
N VAL A 32 -5.00 -5.92 1.30
CA VAL A 32 -4.03 -6.18 0.22
C VAL A 32 -3.05 -5.02 0.07
N LEU A 33 -3.54 -3.78 0.22
CA LEU A 33 -2.73 -2.57 0.30
C LEU A 33 -1.72 -2.61 1.45
N SER A 34 -2.18 -2.99 2.64
CA SER A 34 -1.32 -3.12 3.80
C SER A 34 -0.27 -4.22 3.63
N GLU A 35 -0.62 -5.36 3.03
CA GLU A 35 0.30 -6.48 2.81
C GLU A 35 1.36 -6.15 1.77
N LEU A 36 0.97 -5.57 0.63
CA LEU A 36 1.93 -5.13 -0.40
C LEU A 36 2.80 -3.97 0.09
N SER A 37 2.25 -3.05 0.89
CA SER A 37 3.05 -1.98 1.51
C SER A 37 4.06 -2.54 2.51
N ALA A 38 3.73 -3.62 3.22
CA ALA A 38 4.67 -4.27 4.14
C ALA A 38 5.87 -4.90 3.42
N LEU A 39 5.72 -5.26 2.13
CA LEU A 39 6.81 -5.78 1.29
C LEU A 39 7.77 -4.71 0.77
N VAL A 40 7.42 -3.42 0.90
CA VAL A 40 8.28 -2.31 0.42
C VAL A 40 9.58 -2.24 1.22
N ALA A 41 9.51 -2.34 2.55
CA ALA A 41 10.69 -2.31 3.41
C ALA A 41 11.71 -3.44 3.11
N PRO A 42 11.32 -4.72 3.01
CA PRO A 42 12.26 -5.79 2.64
C PRO A 42 12.77 -5.66 1.20
N ALA A 43 11.98 -5.13 0.27
CA ALA A 43 12.44 -4.88 -1.10
C ALA A 43 13.56 -3.82 -1.15
N ILE A 44 13.41 -2.72 -0.41
CA ILE A 44 14.45 -1.69 -0.29
C ILE A 44 15.70 -2.29 0.36
N ALA A 45 15.55 -3.07 1.45
CA ALA A 45 16.68 -3.71 2.12
C ALA A 45 17.47 -4.63 1.19
N LEU A 46 16.79 -5.47 0.40
CA LEU A 46 17.43 -6.32 -0.60
C LEU A 46 18.15 -5.51 -1.68
N GLY A 47 17.54 -4.41 -2.15
CA GLY A 47 18.17 -3.53 -3.12
C GLY A 47 19.42 -2.83 -2.57
N VAL A 48 19.43 -2.42 -1.29
CA VAL A 48 20.62 -1.87 -0.62
C VAL A 48 21.73 -2.93 -0.54
N ILE A 49 21.40 -4.16 -0.15
CA ILE A 49 22.36 -5.26 -0.08
C ILE A 49 22.97 -5.51 -1.47
N TRP A 50 22.13 -5.56 -2.50
CA TRP A 50 22.58 -5.76 -3.88
C TRP A 50 23.48 -4.63 -4.38
N LEU A 51 23.12 -3.38 -4.08
CA LEU A 51 23.94 -2.22 -4.41
C LEU A 51 25.30 -2.27 -3.70
N GLY A 52 25.32 -2.68 -2.43
CA GLY A 52 26.56 -2.91 -1.68
C GLY A 52 27.46 -3.95 -2.34
N ILE A 53 26.90 -5.07 -2.79
CA ILE A 53 27.63 -6.13 -3.52
C ILE A 53 28.22 -5.59 -4.83
N LEU A 54 27.45 -4.79 -5.58
CA LEU A 54 27.93 -4.17 -6.82
C LEU A 54 29.11 -3.22 -6.57
N ILE A 55 29.06 -2.45 -5.48
CA ILE A 55 30.14 -1.53 -5.08
C ILE A 55 31.39 -2.33 -4.68
N MET A 56 31.25 -3.35 -3.82
CA MET A 56 32.36 -4.21 -3.40
C MET A 56 33.02 -4.94 -4.57
N SER A 57 32.24 -5.33 -5.58
CA SER A 57 32.74 -6.03 -6.77
C SER A 57 33.37 -5.08 -7.80
N GLY A 58 33.38 -3.77 -7.57
CA GLY A 58 33.86 -2.77 -8.55
C GLY A 58 32.99 -2.67 -9.80
N ARG A 59 31.75 -3.17 -9.75
CA ARG A 59 30.80 -3.23 -10.87
C ARG A 59 29.67 -2.22 -10.75
N ALA A 60 29.62 -1.45 -9.65
CA ALA A 60 28.66 -0.38 -9.49
C ALA A 60 28.94 0.74 -10.49
N THR A 61 27.95 1.03 -11.32
CA THR A 61 27.98 2.20 -12.19
C THR A 61 27.14 3.32 -11.58
N VAL A 62 27.42 4.57 -11.94
CA VAL A 62 26.60 5.73 -11.53
C VAL A 62 25.13 5.53 -11.95
N LEU A 63 24.91 4.92 -13.12
CA LEU A 63 23.57 4.53 -13.59
C LEU A 63 22.89 3.56 -12.62
N SER A 64 23.57 2.51 -12.17
CA SER A 64 23.02 1.54 -11.20
C SER A 64 22.59 2.20 -9.88
N PHE A 65 23.37 3.17 -9.41
CA PHE A 65 23.06 3.93 -8.20
C PHE A 65 21.83 4.84 -8.40
N LEU A 66 21.78 5.58 -9.50
CA LEU A 66 20.64 6.44 -9.84
C LEU A 66 19.35 5.63 -10.03
N THR A 67 19.42 4.48 -10.71
CA THR A 67 18.25 3.60 -10.89
C THR A 67 17.73 3.06 -9.56
N PHE A 68 18.63 2.76 -8.62
CA PHE A 68 18.24 2.32 -7.28
C PHE A 68 17.53 3.45 -6.51
N LEU A 69 18.08 4.67 -6.53
CA LEU A 69 17.46 5.83 -5.88
C LEU A 69 16.08 6.15 -6.47
N ILE A 70 15.91 6.07 -7.78
CA ILE A 70 14.61 6.25 -8.45
C ILE A 70 13.62 5.18 -7.97
N GLY A 71 14.04 3.92 -7.90
CA GLY A 71 13.21 2.83 -7.37
C GLY A 71 12.77 3.05 -5.92
N VAL A 72 13.69 3.49 -5.05
CA VAL A 72 13.37 3.84 -3.66
C VAL A 72 12.39 5.01 -3.58
N ALA A 73 12.58 6.05 -4.40
CA ALA A 73 11.68 7.19 -4.44
C ALA A 73 10.26 6.78 -4.87
N ILE A 74 10.12 5.91 -5.87
CA ILE A 74 8.82 5.36 -6.31
C ILE A 74 8.14 4.56 -5.19
N CYS A 75 8.90 3.68 -4.54
CA CYS A 75 8.43 2.88 -3.40
C CYS A 75 7.93 3.77 -2.24
N LEU A 76 8.63 4.87 -1.94
CA LEU A 76 8.27 5.80 -0.86
C LEU A 76 7.10 6.73 -1.24
N ALA A 77 7.00 7.11 -2.52
CA ALA A 77 5.92 7.97 -3.01
C ALA A 77 4.57 7.23 -3.10
N GLY A 78 4.51 5.93 -2.79
CA GLY A 78 3.34 5.10 -3.02
C GLY A 78 3.04 4.91 -4.51
N GLY A 79 4.03 5.09 -5.40
CA GLY A 79 3.86 5.19 -6.86
C GLY A 79 3.49 3.89 -7.56
N PHE A 80 3.03 2.88 -6.82
CA PHE A 80 2.55 1.60 -7.36
C PHE A 80 1.08 1.32 -6.99
N TRP A 81 0.32 2.37 -6.64
CA TRP A 81 -1.06 2.29 -6.18
C TRP A 81 -2.02 3.05 -7.09
#